data_AF-A0A937KTY5-F1
#
_entry.id   AF-A0A937KTY5-F1
#
_cell.length_a   1.000
_cell.length_b   1.000
_cell.length_c   1.000
_cell.angle_alpha   90.00
_cell.angle_beta   90.00
_cell.angle_gamma   90.00
#
_symmetry.space_group_name_H-M   'P 1'
#
loop_
_entity.id
_entity.type
_entity.pdbx_description
1 polymer ?
#
loop_
_entity_poly.entity_id
_entity_poly.type
_entity_poly.pdbx_seq_one_letter_code
_entity_poly.pdbx_strand_id
1 'polypeptide(L)'
;TPVYLKGSIPEAMALVQDLRENYGIFCSIVVYPVIPKGLILLRLIPTATHSLEDVEITLKAFAGIREKLENGTYKRLSEAVTVAN
;
A
#
# COMPACT_ATOMS: atom_id res chain seq x y z
N THR A 1 4.79 10.26 9.40
CA THR A 1 4.44 11.06 8.21
C THR A 1 3.52 10.25 7.31
N PRO A 2 2.38 10.79 6.87
CA PRO A 2 1.51 10.11 5.90
C PRO A 2 2.20 9.92 4.54
N VAL A 3 2.03 8.75 3.92
CA VAL A 3 2.51 8.49 2.54
C VAL A 3 1.31 8.55 1.59
N TYR A 4 1.39 9.40 0.57
CA TYR A 4 0.35 9.58 -0.44
C TYR A 4 0.74 8.88 -1.74
N LEU A 5 -0.17 8.06 -2.25
CA LEU A 5 -0.07 7.39 -3.54
C LEU A 5 -1.30 7.72 -4.38
N LYS A 6 -1.20 7.58 -5.70
CA LYS A 6 -2.32 7.73 -6.63
C LYS A 6 -2.75 6.35 -7.10
N GLY A 7 -4.04 6.06 -6.98
CA GLY A 7 -4.59 4.76 -7.39
C GLY A 7 -6.06 4.62 -7.06
N SER A 8 -6.66 3.57 -7.60
CA SER A 8 -8.04 3.18 -7.34
C SER A 8 -8.19 2.39 -6.03
N ILE A 9 -9.43 2.21 -5.57
CA ILE A 9 -9.73 1.41 -4.37
C ILE A 9 -9.28 -0.06 -4.55
N PRO A 10 -9.55 -0.73 -5.69
CA PRO A 10 -9.08 -2.11 -5.90
C PRO A 10 -7.55 -2.24 -5.90
N GLU A 11 -6.84 -1.29 -6.49
CA GLU A 11 -5.37 -1.24 -6.42
C GLU A 11 -4.86 -1.07 -5.00
N ALA A 12 -5.53 -0.22 -4.20
CA ALA A 12 -5.20 -0.04 -2.79
C ALA A 12 -5.35 -1.34 -1.99
N MET A 13 -6.41 -2.13 -2.25
CA MET A 13 -6.61 -3.43 -1.60
C MET A 13 -5.50 -4.42 -1.95
N ALA A 14 -5.17 -4.54 -3.24
CA ALA A 14 -4.10 -5.43 -3.72
C ALA A 14 -2.73 -5.03 -3.13
N LEU A 15 -2.44 -3.73 -3.07
CA LEU A 15 -1.21 -3.20 -2.48
C LEU A 15 -1.10 -3.52 -0.98
N VAL A 16 -2.18 -3.38 -0.21
CA VAL A 16 -2.18 -3.72 1.22
C VAL A 16 -1.97 -5.20 1.46
N GLN A 17 -2.61 -6.03 0.64
CA GLN A 17 -2.39 -7.46 0.68
C GLN A 17 -0.92 -7.80 0.41
N ASP A 18 -0.30 -7.17 -0.59
CA ASP A 18 1.12 -7.36 -0.88
C ASP A 18 2.03 -6.91 0.27
N LEU A 19 1.78 -5.73 0.87
CA LEU A 19 2.50 -5.27 2.06
C LEU A 19 2.44 -6.27 3.22
N ARG A 20 1.25 -6.82 3.47
CA ARG A 20 1.05 -7.77 4.56
C ARG A 20 1.71 -9.12 4.28
N GLU A 21 1.43 -9.71 3.13
CA GLU A 21 1.76 -11.11 2.84
C GLU A 21 3.21 -11.27 2.34
N ASN A 22 3.75 -10.30 1.60
CA ASN A 22 5.09 -10.41 1.00
C ASN A 22 6.14 -9.54 1.70
N TYR A 23 5.75 -8.43 2.33
CA TYR A 23 6.68 -7.56 3.07
C TYR A 23 6.54 -7.68 4.59
N GLY A 24 5.53 -8.38 5.11
CA GLY A 24 5.31 -8.55 6.54
C GLY A 24 4.94 -7.26 7.27
N ILE A 25 4.50 -6.22 6.55
CA ILE A 25 4.20 -4.90 7.11
C ILE A 25 2.70 -4.70 7.16
N PHE A 26 2.20 -4.46 8.36
CA PHE A 26 0.83 -4.02 8.58
C PHE A 26 0.76 -2.50 8.61
N CYS A 27 -0.03 -1.91 7.71
CA CYS A 27 -0.35 -0.47 7.76
C CYS A 27 -1.84 -0.24 7.49
N SER A 28 -2.38 0.81 8.10
CA SER A 28 -3.76 1.21 7.84
C SER A 28 -3.82 2.03 6.56
N ILE A 29 -4.77 1.69 5.68
CA ILE A 29 -5.03 2.49 4.49
C ILE A 29 -6.29 3.31 4.63
N VAL A 30 -6.22 4.52 4.09
CA VAL A 30 -7.32 5.45 4.03
C VAL A 30 -7.55 5.77 2.56
N VAL A 31 -8.77 5.53 2.10
CA VAL A 31 -9.24 5.78 0.73
C VAL A 31 -10.58 6.52 0.80
N TYR A 32 -11.16 6.84 -0.37
CA TYR A 32 -12.51 7.40 -0.44
C TYR A 32 -13.53 6.55 0.37
N PRO A 33 -14.43 7.16 1.15
CA PRO A 33 -14.81 8.58 1.17
C PRO A 33 -14.00 9.49 2.10
N VAL A 34 -13.04 8.97 2.85
CA VAL A 34 -12.32 9.74 3.89
C VAL A 34 -11.31 10.73 3.28
N ILE A 35 -10.77 10.42 2.10
CA ILE A 35 -9.93 11.31 1.29
C ILE A 35 -10.47 11.38 -0.15
N PRO A 36 -10.03 12.34 -0.99
CA PRO A 36 -10.49 12.46 -2.38
C PRO A 36 -10.28 11.17 -3.19
N LYS A 37 -11.16 10.93 -4.17
CA LYS A 37 -11.07 9.79 -5.09
C LYS A 37 -9.74 9.82 -5.86
N GLY A 38 -9.18 8.64 -6.14
CA GLY A 38 -7.91 8.50 -6.87
C GLY A 38 -6.66 8.69 -6.00
N LEU A 39 -6.82 8.95 -4.70
CA LEU A 39 -5.73 9.00 -3.73
C LEU A 39 -5.81 7.83 -2.76
N ILE A 40 -4.64 7.36 -2.36
CA ILE A 40 -4.43 6.33 -1.35
C ILE A 40 -3.50 6.93 -0.30
N LEU A 41 -3.89 6.83 0.96
CA LEU A 41 -3.08 7.28 2.08
C LEU A 41 -2.67 6.07 2.93
N LEU A 42 -1.36 5.83 3.02
CA LEU A 42 -0.80 4.86 3.97
C LEU A 42 -0.50 5.58 5.29
N ARG A 43 -1.15 5.15 6.36
CA ARG A 43 -0.98 5.71 7.70
C ARG A 43 -0.02 4.83 8.50
N LEU A 44 1.17 5.37 8.75
CA LEU A 44 2.13 4.78 9.68
C LEU A 44 1.99 5.38 11.08
N ILE A 45 2.12 4.53 12.08
CA ILE A 45 2.16 4.89 13.49
C ILE A 45 3.46 4.32 14.06
N PRO A 46 4.62 4.99 13.84
CA PRO A 46 5.88 4.54 14.42
C PRO A 46 5.81 4.67 15.95
N THR A 47 6.43 3.73 16.65
CA THR A 47 6.51 3.70 18.11
C THR A 47 7.96 3.61 18.55
N ALA A 48 8.26 3.90 19.82
CA ALA A 48 9.61 3.82 20.36
C ALA A 48 10.22 2.40 20.32
N THR A 49 9.40 1.36 20.13
CA THR A 49 9.86 -0.03 20.00
C THR A 49 10.41 -0.35 18.61
N HIS A 50 10.09 0.46 17.59
CA HIS A 50 10.64 0.24 16.25
C HIS A 50 12.12 0.62 16.22
N SER A 51 12.94 -0.31 15.75
CA SER A 51 14.36 -0.12 15.51
C SER A 51 14.62 0.63 14.19
N LEU A 52 15.87 1.04 13.96
CA LEU A 52 16.28 1.58 12.66
C LEU A 52 16.18 0.54 11.54
N GLU A 53 16.35 -0.74 11.87
CA GLU A 53 16.18 -1.83 10.91
C GLU A 53 14.72 -1.95 10.44
N ASP A 54 13.75 -1.83 11.36
CA ASP A 54 12.33 -1.83 11.01
C ASP A 54 11.98 -0.66 10.07
N VAL A 55 12.61 0.49 10.28
CA VAL A 55 12.46 1.66 9.39
C VAL A 55 13.02 1.36 8.01
N GLU A 56 14.23 0.80 7.91
CA GLU A 56 14.86 0.43 6.63
C GLU A 56 14.04 -0.60 5.85
N ILE A 57 13.54 -1.65 6.51
CA ILE A 57 12.64 -2.65 5.91
C ILE A 57 11.38 -1.97 5.38
N THR A 58 10.79 -1.07 6.17
CA THR A 58 9.59 -0.33 5.78
C THR A 58 9.82 0.55 4.56
N LEU A 59 10.95 1.25 4.50
CA LEU A 59 11.30 2.10 3.35
C LEU A 59 11.50 1.27 2.07
N LYS A 60 12.18 0.12 2.17
CA LYS A 60 12.37 -0.81 1.03
C LYS A 60 11.04 -1.36 0.54
N ALA A 61 10.14 -1.74 1.44
CA ALA A 61 8.80 -2.20 1.07
C ALA A 61 8.01 -1.10 0.36
N PHE A 62 8.06 0.13 0.87
CA PHE A 62 7.36 1.27 0.26
C PHE A 62 7.89 1.65 -1.11
N ALA A 63 9.20 1.55 -1.33
CA ALA A 63 9.78 1.68 -2.66
C ALA A 63 9.25 0.60 -3.61
N GLY A 64 9.25 -0.66 -3.18
CA GLY A 64 8.80 -1.80 -3.99
C GLY A 64 7.32 -1.72 -4.37
N ILE A 65 6.43 -1.38 -3.44
CA ILE A 65 5.01 -1.21 -3.77
C ILE A 65 4.76 -0.01 -4.66
N ARG A 66 5.53 1.07 -4.52
CA ARG A 66 5.38 2.24 -5.37
C ARG A 66 5.70 1.89 -6.82
N GLU A 67 6.79 1.16 -7.03
CA GLU A 67 7.15 0.66 -8.37
C GLU A 67 6.07 -0.26 -8.95
N LYS A 68 5.56 -1.23 -8.17
CA LYS A 68 4.48 -2.13 -8.57
C LYS A 68 3.16 -1.40 -8.89
N LEU A 69 2.91 -0.29 -8.22
CA LEU A 69 1.75 0.56 -8.51
C LEU A 69 1.95 1.33 -9.81
N GLU A 70 3.09 2.01 -9.96
CA GLU A 70 3.42 2.82 -11.15
C GLU A 70 3.53 1.96 -12.43
N ASN A 71 4.03 0.72 -12.32
CA ASN A 71 4.13 -0.21 -13.45
C ASN A 71 2.82 -1.00 -13.73
N GLY A 72 1.74 -0.67 -13.02
CA GLY A 72 0.41 -1.27 -13.23
C GLY A 72 0.28 -2.73 -12.82
N THR A 73 1.17 -3.25 -11.97
CA THR A 73 1.04 -4.62 -11.43
C THR A 73 -0.23 -4.76 -10.59
N TYR A 74 -0.50 -3.80 -9.70
CA TYR A 74 -1.71 -3.86 -8.87
C TYR A 74 -2.99 -3.67 -9.67
N LYS A 75 -2.95 -2.86 -10.74
CA LYS A 75 -4.09 -2.73 -11.64
C LYS A 75 -4.47 -4.08 -12.25
N ARG A 76 -3.50 -4.78 -12.85
CA ARG A 76 -3.70 -6.12 -13.42
C ARG A 76 -4.19 -7.15 -12.40
N LEU A 77 -3.60 -7.16 -11.19
CA LEU A 77 -4.04 -8.03 -10.10
C LEU A 77 -5.50 -7.76 -9.71
N SER A 78 -5.86 -6.49 -9.56
CA SER A 78 -7.21 -6.09 -9.16
C SER A 78 -8.27 -6.38 -10.23
N GLU A 79 -7.91 -6.26 -11.51
CA GLU A 79 -8.76 -6.63 -12.64
C GLU A 79 -9.01 -8.14 -12.66
N ALA A 80 -7.98 -8.97 -12.46
CA ALA A 80 -8.11 -10.43 -12.42
C ALA A 80 -9.07 -10.91 -11.32
N VAL A 81 -9.03 -10.29 -10.14
CA VAL A 81 -9.93 -10.60 -9.02
C VAL A 81 -11.38 -10.19 -9.32
N THR A 82 -11.58 -9.11 -10.08
CA THR A 82 -12.92 -8.64 -10.46
C THR A 82 -13.58 -9.56 -11.50
N VAL A 83 -12.79 -10.19 -12.37
CA VAL A 83 -13.29 -11.12 -13.40
C VAL A 83 -13.61 -12.52 -12.84
N ALA A 84 -13.01 -12.89 -11.70
CA ALA A 84 -13.22 -14.18 -11.06
C ALA A 84 -14.44 -14.26 -10.13
N ASN A 85 -15.17 -13.14 -9.93
CA ASN A 85 -16.36 -13.05 -9.07
C ASN A 85 -17.63 -12.76 -9.88
#